data_AF-A0A4Q3SSF4-F1
#
_entry.id   AF-A0A4Q3SSF4-F1
#
_cell.length_a   1.000
_cell.length_b   1.000
_cell.length_c   1.000
_cell.angle_alpha   90.00
_cell.angle_beta   90.00
_cell.angle_gamma   90.00
#
_symmetry.space_group_name_H-M   'P 1'
#
loop_
_entity.id
_entity.type
_entity.pdbx_description
1 polymer ?
#
loop_
_entity_poly.entity_id
_entity_poly.type
_entity_poly.pdbx_seq_one_letter_code
_entity_poly.pdbx_strand_id
1 'polypeptide(L)' 'ALVVQEVQRAGFKLAGKSDLLRNPADDRTLNVFRPAIRGHTDQFMLRFVKPVG' A
#
# COMPACT_ATOMS: atom_id res chain seq x y z
N ALA A 1 3.91 3.18 8.85
CA ALA A 1 2.95 2.48 7.97
C ALA A 1 2.61 1.15 8.63
N LEU A 2 1.36 0.98 9.07
CA LEU A 2 0.91 -0.22 9.81
C LEU A 2 1.18 -1.52 9.03
N VAL A 3 0.84 -1.53 7.73
CA VAL A 3 1.05 -2.68 6.83
C VAL A 3 2.51 -3.15 6.81
N VAL A 4 3.49 -2.24 6.73
CA VAL A 4 4.91 -2.63 6.74
C VAL A 4 5.29 -3.32 8.05
N GLN A 5 4.83 -2.78 9.18
CA GLN A 5 5.13 -3.35 10.49
C GLN A 5 4.47 -4.73 10.66
N GLU A 6 3.23 -4.90 10.23
CA GLU A 6 2.51 -6.18 10.29
C GLU A 6 3.20 -7.26 9.45
N VAL A 7 3.57 -6.93 8.22
CA VAL A 7 4.23 -7.88 7.31
C VAL A 7 5.65 -8.22 7.79
N GLN A 8 6.35 -7.26 8.40
CA GLN A 8 7.64 -7.52 9.05
C GLN A 8 7.51 -8.43 10.28
N ARG A 9 6.49 -8.24 11.11
CA ARG A 9 6.19 -9.12 12.26
C ARG A 9 5.85 -10.54 11.81
N ALA A 10 5.27 -10.70 10.63
CA ALA A 10 5.04 -12.00 10.00
C ALA A 10 6.33 -12.65 9.43
N GLY A 11 7.51 -12.03 9.61
CA GLY A 11 8.80 -12.60 9.23
C GLY A 11 9.31 -12.21 7.83
N PHE A 12 8.61 -11.32 7.12
CA PHE A 12 9.08 -10.82 5.83
C PHE A 12 10.00 -9.60 5.98
N LYS A 13 10.84 -9.34 4.98
CA LYS A 13 11.64 -8.11 4.89
C LYS A 13 11.09 -7.22 3.78
N LEU A 14 10.98 -5.92 4.05
CA LEU A 14 10.64 -4.93 3.04
C LEU A 14 11.82 -4.77 2.08
N ALA A 15 11.59 -5.05 0.80
CA ALA A 15 12.62 -5.01 -0.25
C ALA A 15 12.50 -3.78 -1.16
N GLY A 16 11.35 -3.09 -1.16
CA GLY A 16 11.17 -1.90 -1.96
C GLY A 16 9.81 -1.26 -1.79
N LYS A 17 9.72 -0.01 -2.24
CA LYS A 17 8.49 0.78 -2.32
C LYS A 17 8.45 1.46 -3.69
N SER A 18 7.26 1.77 -4.18
CA SER A 18 7.10 2.54 -5.40
C SER A 18 5.88 3.43 -5.28
N ASP A 19 6.01 4.63 -5.84
CA ASP A 19 4.94 5.63 -5.91
C ASP A 19 4.14 5.53 -7.22
N LEU A 20 4.32 4.47 -8.01
CA LEU A 20 3.66 4.28 -9.30
C LEU A 20 2.12 4.36 -9.23
N LEU A 21 1.54 3.96 -8.09
CA LEU A 21 0.10 3.98 -7.86
C LEU A 21 -0.38 5.18 -7.02
N ARG A 22 0.52 6.12 -6.69
CA ARG A 22 0.15 7.32 -5.95
C ARG A 22 -0.79 8.18 -6.80
N ASN A 23 -1.93 8.56 -6.24
CA ASN A 23 -2.82 9.56 -6.83
C ASN A 23 -2.85 10.85 -5.99
N PRO A 24 -2.10 11.91 -6.36
CA PRO A 24 -2.12 13.18 -5.65
C PRO A 24 -3.49 13.88 -5.63
N ALA A 25 -4.40 13.54 -6.56
CA ALA A 25 -5.73 14.13 -6.65
C ALA A 25 -6.75 13.47 -5.71
N ASP A 26 -6.42 12.35 -5.05
CA ASP A 26 -7.27 11.78 -4.01
C ASP A 26 -7.02 12.49 -2.67
N ASP A 27 -8.05 13.20 -2.19
CA ASP A 27 -8.04 13.93 -0.92
C ASP A 27 -8.20 13.02 0.31
N ARG A 28 -8.49 11.73 0.10
CA ARG A 28 -8.66 10.69 1.11
C ARG A 28 -9.77 10.97 2.12
N THR A 29 -10.80 11.71 1.73
CA THR A 29 -11.94 12.05 2.60
C THR A 29 -13.10 11.07 2.45
N LEU A 30 -13.23 10.45 1.27
CA LEU A 30 -14.30 9.51 0.96
C LEU A 30 -13.87 8.07 1.22
N ASN A 31 -14.84 7.24 1.61
CA ASN A 31 -14.61 5.80 1.73
C ASN A 31 -14.27 5.20 0.36
N VAL A 32 -13.18 4.44 0.29
CA VAL A 32 -12.61 3.83 -0.95
C VAL A 32 -13.58 2.95 -1.74
N PHE A 33 -14.65 2.43 -1.10
CA PHE A 33 -15.68 1.63 -1.76
C PHE A 33 -16.83 2.44 -2.35
N ARG A 34 -16.80 3.77 -2.24
CA ARG A 34 -17.79 4.65 -2.88
C ARG A 34 -17.71 4.48 -4.40
N PRO A 35 -18.83 4.24 -5.10
CA PRO A 35 -18.83 4.09 -6.55
C PRO A 35 -18.18 5.26 -7.30
N ALA A 36 -18.35 6.48 -6.80
CA ALA A 36 -17.85 7.71 -7.41
C ALA A 36 -16.32 7.82 -7.51
N ILE A 37 -15.57 7.08 -6.70
CA ILE A 37 -14.09 7.15 -6.67
C ILE A 37 -13.43 5.82 -7.01
N ARG A 38 -14.21 4.82 -7.45
CA ARG A 38 -13.69 3.48 -7.74
C ARG A 38 -12.62 3.56 -8.83
N GLY A 39 -11.42 3.04 -8.54
CA GLY A 39 -10.28 3.09 -9.46
C GLY A 39 -9.50 4.41 -9.46
N HIS A 40 -9.94 5.42 -8.70
CA HIS A 40 -9.28 6.72 -8.58
C HIS A 40 -8.74 6.97 -7.16
N THR A 41 -8.76 5.97 -6.29
CA THR A 41 -8.20 6.09 -4.95
C THR A 41 -6.68 6.04 -4.97
N ASP A 42 -6.07 6.77 -4.04
CA ASP A 42 -4.66 6.67 -3.75
C ASP A 42 -4.28 5.27 -3.27
N GLN A 43 -3.21 4.74 -3.85
CA GLN A 43 -2.71 3.41 -3.55
C GLN A 43 -1.21 3.44 -3.34
N PHE A 44 -0.71 2.43 -2.61
CA PHE A 44 0.72 2.24 -2.38
C PHE A 44 1.15 0.87 -2.87
N MET A 45 2.40 0.78 -3.33
CA MET A 45 3.00 -0.48 -3.75
C MET A 45 4.21 -0.81 -2.87
N LEU A 46 4.19 -1.99 -2.26
CA LEU A 46 5.24 -2.49 -1.39
C LEU A 46 5.69 -3.87 -1.88
N ARG A 47 7.01 -4.05 -1.97
CA ARG A 47 7.61 -5.36 -2.28
C ARG A 47 8.21 -5.94 -1.01
N PHE A 48 7.82 -7.16 -0.67
CA PHE A 48 8.39 -7.91 0.44
C PHE A 48 9.09 -9.16 -0.08
N VAL A 49 10.11 -9.61 0.66
CA VAL A 49 10.79 -10.88 0.43
C VAL A 49 10.68 -11.73 1.69
N LYS A 50 10.36 -13.01 1.51
CA LYS A 50 10.48 -14.00 2.58
C LYS A 50 11.96 -14.39 2.66
N PRO A 51 12.64 -14.20 3.79
CA PRO A 51 14.00 -14.70 3.96
C PRO A 51 14.00 -16.22 3.80
N VAL A 52 14.96 -16.74 3.04
CA VAL A 52 15.32 -18.16 3.11
C VAL A 52 16.23 -18.28 4.34
N GLY A 53 15.89 -19.20 5.24
CA GLY A 53 16.70 -19.50 6.42
C GLY A 53 18.03 -20.12 6.05
#